data_AF-F6KJT0-F1
#
_entry.id   AF-F6KJT0-F1
#
_cell.length_a   1.000
_cell.length_b   1.000
_cell.length_c   1.000
_cell.angle_alpha   90.00
_cell.angle_beta   90.00
_cell.angle_gamma   90.00
#
_symmetry.space_group_name_H-M   'P 1'
#
loop_
_entity.id
_entity.type
_entity.pdbx_description
1 polymer ?
#
loop_
_entity_poly.entity_id
_entity_poly.type
_entity_poly.pdbx_seq_one_letter_code
_entity_poly.pdbx_strand_id
1 'polypeptide(L)'
;VNYSDAVYDRVGNIEMSRIMGADVRLDAAGFDIGIRPSWEKAMSDVVEQGGKPFPIPAGCSEHPYGGLGFVGFAEEVRQQEKELGFKFDYIVVCSVTGSTQAGMVVGFAADGRSKNVIG
;
A
#
# COMPACT_ATOMS: atom_id res chain seq x y z
N VAL A 1 -17.93 11.38 -12.26
CA VAL A 1 -19.40 11.29 -12.09
C VAL A 1 -19.72 11.99 -10.78
N ASN A 2 -20.52 13.06 -10.77
CA ASN A 2 -20.91 13.74 -9.53
C ASN A 2 -22.10 13.00 -8.93
N TYR A 3 -21.81 11.90 -8.22
CA TYR A 3 -22.79 11.16 -7.43
C TYR A 3 -22.58 11.53 -5.97
N SER A 4 -23.62 12.05 -5.31
CA SER A 4 -23.61 12.28 -3.87
C SER A 4 -24.05 11.00 -3.20
N ASP A 5 -23.07 10.23 -2.75
CA ASP A 5 -23.31 9.08 -1.89
C ASP A 5 -23.43 9.56 -0.45
N ALA A 6 -24.61 9.38 0.15
CA ALA A 6 -24.88 9.84 1.49
C ALA A 6 -23.97 9.17 2.55
N VAL A 7 -23.39 8.01 2.28
CA VAL A 7 -22.69 7.21 3.31
C VAL A 7 -21.24 6.87 2.98
N TYR A 8 -20.69 7.33 1.86
CA TYR A 8 -19.35 6.93 1.38
C TYR A 8 -18.21 7.17 2.40
N ASP A 9 -18.31 8.22 3.21
CA ASP A 9 -17.35 8.57 4.26
C ASP A 9 -17.68 7.93 5.63
N ARG A 10 -18.67 7.03 5.70
CA ARG A 10 -19.23 6.45 6.92
C ARG A 10 -19.34 4.93 6.94
N VAL A 11 -19.12 4.24 5.81
CA VAL A 11 -19.20 2.76 5.72
C VAL A 11 -17.90 2.14 5.19
N GLY A 12 -17.69 0.84 5.43
CA GLY A 12 -16.57 0.09 4.86
C GLY A 12 -15.24 0.38 5.54
N ASN A 13 -14.17 0.66 4.77
CA ASN A 13 -12.82 0.80 5.33
C ASN A 13 -12.73 1.90 6.40
N ILE A 14 -13.32 3.07 6.14
CA ILE A 14 -13.26 4.20 7.08
C ILE A 14 -14.06 3.94 8.37
N GLU A 15 -15.13 3.17 8.28
CA GLU A 15 -15.89 2.70 9.45
C GLU A 15 -15.03 1.77 10.31
N MET A 16 -14.35 0.79 9.69
CA MET A 16 -13.44 -0.11 10.41
C MET A 16 -12.30 0.64 11.10
N SER A 17 -11.72 1.67 10.47
CA SER A 17 -10.69 2.51 11.10
C SER A 17 -11.21 3.17 12.38
N ARG A 18 -12.44 3.70 12.37
CA ARG A 18 -13.07 4.30 13.55
C ARG A 18 -13.34 3.25 14.63
N ILE A 19 -13.85 2.07 14.26
CA ILE A 19 -14.12 0.96 15.18
C ILE A 19 -12.84 0.50 15.89
N MET A 20 -11.72 0.44 15.17
CA MET A 20 -10.40 0.08 15.73
C MET A 20 -9.77 1.20 16.59
N GLY A 21 -10.43 2.36 16.74
CA GLY A 21 -9.98 3.45 17.60
C GLY A 21 -8.96 4.40 16.97
N ALA A 22 -8.84 4.41 15.63
CA ALA A 22 -7.98 5.39 14.96
C ALA A 22 -8.56 6.81 15.03
N ASP A 23 -7.69 7.81 15.12
CA ASP A 23 -8.04 9.23 14.94
C ASP A 23 -8.23 9.53 13.43
N VAL A 24 -9.46 9.36 12.95
CA VAL A 24 -9.81 9.53 11.53
C VAL A 24 -10.12 10.99 11.21
N ARG A 25 -9.25 11.62 10.43
CA ARG A 25 -9.37 13.02 10.01
C ARG A 25 -9.71 13.11 8.52
N LEU A 26 -10.89 13.64 8.20
CA LEU A 26 -11.31 13.87 6.81
C LEU A 26 -10.73 15.20 6.32
N ASP A 27 -9.95 15.13 5.24
CA ASP A 27 -9.43 16.29 4.52
C ASP A 27 -10.23 16.47 3.22
N ALA A 28 -10.65 17.70 2.93
CA ALA A 28 -11.40 18.04 1.72
C ALA A 28 -10.50 18.13 0.47
N ALA A 29 -9.17 18.03 0.63
CA ALA A 29 -8.23 17.98 -0.46
C ALA A 29 -8.47 16.77 -1.40
N GLY A 30 -8.31 16.98 -2.72
CA GLY A 30 -8.50 15.95 -3.75
C GLY A 30 -7.47 14.80 -3.72
N PHE A 31 -7.44 13.95 -4.74
CA PHE A 31 -6.52 12.79 -4.83
C PHE A 31 -5.08 13.18 -5.26
N ASP A 32 -4.09 12.51 -4.68
CA ASP A 32 -2.64 12.69 -4.84
C ASP A 32 -1.95 11.54 -4.09
N ILE A 33 -0.88 10.98 -4.67
CA ILE A 33 -0.09 9.85 -4.15
C ILE A 33 1.19 10.28 -3.42
N GLY A 34 1.57 11.56 -3.48
CA GLY A 34 2.75 12.11 -2.81
C GLY A 34 2.50 12.61 -1.37
N ILE A 35 3.53 13.23 -0.77
CA ILE A 35 3.48 13.84 0.56
C ILE A 35 2.64 15.12 0.53
N ARG A 36 1.70 15.26 1.49
CA ARG A 36 0.74 16.38 1.57
C ARG A 36 0.97 17.30 2.77
N PRO A 37 0.51 18.55 2.72
CA PRO A 37 0.51 19.43 3.89
C PRO A 37 -0.27 18.84 5.08
N SER A 38 -1.37 18.12 4.83
CA SER A 38 -2.14 17.45 5.91
C SER A 38 -1.38 16.31 6.56
N TRP A 39 -0.46 15.66 5.82
CA TRP A 39 0.46 14.67 6.37
C TRP A 39 1.44 15.30 7.36
N GLU A 40 2.10 16.39 6.98
CA GLU A 40 3.04 17.12 7.83
C GLU A 40 2.36 17.66 9.08
N LYS A 41 1.14 18.21 8.93
CA LYS A 41 0.34 18.68 10.06
C LYS A 41 -0.01 17.55 11.02
N ALA A 42 -0.46 16.40 10.53
CA ALA A 42 -0.78 15.26 11.38
C ALA A 42 0.43 14.77 12.18
N MET A 43 1.62 14.78 11.57
CA MET A 43 2.88 14.49 12.26
C MET A 43 3.19 15.53 13.36
N SER A 44 3.04 16.83 13.07
CA SER A 44 3.24 17.92 14.05
C SER A 44 2.30 17.79 15.24
N ASP A 45 1.01 17.55 14.98
CA ASP A 45 -0.01 17.42 16.03
C ASP A 45 0.34 16.30 17.03
N VAL A 46 0.89 15.16 16.57
CA VAL A 46 1.35 14.07 17.44
C VAL A 46 2.52 14.53 18.31
N VAL A 47 3.48 15.28 17.75
CA VAL A 47 4.63 15.81 18.51
C VAL A 47 4.17 16.82 19.57
N GLU A 48 3.26 17.73 19.21
CA GLU A 48 2.70 18.74 20.11
C GLU A 48 1.93 18.12 21.29
N GLN A 49 1.32 16.95 21.08
CA GLN A 49 0.66 16.17 22.12
C GLN A 49 1.63 15.30 22.96
N GLY A 50 2.94 15.44 22.75
CA GLY A 50 3.97 14.70 23.47
C GLY A 50 4.26 13.29 22.94
N GLY A 51 3.73 12.96 21.77
CA GLY A 51 3.96 11.69 21.08
C GLY A 51 5.21 11.70 20.19
N LYS A 52 5.54 10.53 19.63
CA LYS A 52 6.58 10.35 18.61
C LYS A 52 5.96 9.65 17.40
N PRO A 53 5.60 10.38 16.34
CA PRO A 53 4.92 9.78 15.19
C PRO A 53 5.86 8.87 14.39
N PHE A 54 5.30 7.82 13.78
CA PHE A 54 5.99 6.95 12.83
C PHE A 54 5.39 7.13 11.43
N PRO A 55 6.12 7.77 10.49
CA PRO A 55 5.55 8.13 9.19
C PRO A 55 5.40 6.92 8.26
N ILE A 56 4.16 6.64 7.86
CA ILE A 56 3.78 5.62 6.87
C ILE A 56 3.11 6.32 5.66
N PRO A 57 3.81 6.49 4.52
CA PRO A 57 3.26 7.18 3.35
C PRO A 57 2.15 6.38 2.66
N ALA A 58 1.48 7.01 1.68
CA ALA A 58 0.39 6.38 0.92
C ALA A 58 0.81 5.01 0.32
N GLY A 59 0.04 3.97 0.64
CA GLY A 59 0.32 2.59 0.19
C GLY A 59 1.67 2.03 0.66
N CYS A 60 2.32 2.66 1.64
CA CYS A 60 3.69 2.41 2.06
C CYS A 60 4.75 2.56 0.95
N SER A 61 4.39 3.11 -0.22
CA SER A 61 5.21 2.89 -1.42
C SER A 61 6.51 3.67 -1.46
N GLU A 62 6.50 4.90 -0.94
CA GLU A 62 7.71 5.73 -0.81
C GLU A 62 8.53 5.41 0.45
N HIS A 63 8.07 4.48 1.29
CA HIS A 63 8.84 4.07 2.45
C HIS A 63 10.10 3.28 1.99
N PRO A 64 11.28 3.48 2.61
CA PRO A 64 12.52 2.78 2.22
C PRO A 64 12.41 1.24 2.18
N TYR A 65 11.50 0.68 2.98
CA TYR A 65 11.22 -0.75 3.05
C TYR A 65 9.91 -1.18 2.35
N GLY A 66 9.21 -0.25 1.71
CA GLY A 66 7.86 -0.45 1.18
C GLY A 66 7.72 -1.56 0.15
N GLY A 67 8.77 -1.84 -0.61
CA GLY A 67 8.79 -2.92 -1.60
C GLY A 67 9.23 -4.29 -1.06
N LEU A 68 9.85 -4.35 0.13
CA LEU A 68 10.46 -5.58 0.64
C LEU A 68 9.43 -6.70 0.87
N GLY A 69 8.21 -6.34 1.26
CA GLY A 69 7.13 -7.31 1.44
C GLY A 69 6.85 -8.11 0.16
N PHE A 70 6.83 -7.45 -1.00
CA PHE A 70 6.54 -8.10 -2.28
C PHE A 70 7.77 -8.71 -2.97
N VAL A 71 8.98 -8.40 -2.50
CA VAL A 71 10.15 -9.26 -2.76
C VAL A 71 9.94 -10.61 -2.08
N GLY A 72 9.50 -10.59 -0.81
CA GLY A 72 9.12 -11.80 -0.07
C GLY A 72 7.98 -12.57 -0.73
N PHE A 73 6.99 -11.88 -1.31
CA PHE A 73 5.93 -12.53 -2.10
C PHE A 73 6.50 -13.40 -3.24
N ALA A 74 7.52 -12.93 -3.97
CA ALA A 74 8.11 -13.74 -5.04
C ALA A 74 8.83 -14.99 -4.50
N GLU A 75 9.45 -14.91 -3.31
CA GLU A 75 10.00 -16.08 -2.63
C GLU A 75 8.91 -17.06 -2.22
N GLU A 76 7.79 -16.56 -1.69
CA GLU A 76 6.64 -17.36 -1.33
C GLU A 76 6.06 -18.09 -2.55
N VAL A 77 5.91 -17.39 -3.69
CA VAL A 77 5.45 -17.99 -4.94
C VAL A 77 6.40 -19.10 -5.40
N ARG A 78 7.73 -18.88 -5.35
CA ARG A 78 8.70 -19.95 -5.70
C ARG A 78 8.55 -21.18 -4.83
N GLN A 79 8.33 -20.99 -3.52
CA GLN A 79 8.13 -22.10 -2.59
C GLN A 79 6.82 -22.83 -2.90
N GLN A 80 5.72 -22.11 -3.13
CA GLN A 80 4.43 -22.69 -3.50
C GLN A 80 4.48 -23.43 -4.85
N GLU A 81 5.15 -22.88 -5.86
CA GLU A 81 5.37 -23.54 -7.17
C GLU A 81 6.10 -24.89 -7.01
N LYS A 82 7.09 -24.95 -6.10
CA LYS A 82 7.79 -26.20 -5.78
C LYS A 82 6.87 -27.23 -5.12
N GLU A 83 6.01 -26.80 -4.21
CA GLU A 83 5.04 -27.67 -3.53
C GLU A 83 3.93 -28.16 -4.46
N LEU A 84 3.49 -27.31 -5.39
CA LEU A 84 2.44 -27.61 -6.36
C LEU A 84 2.94 -28.41 -7.57
N GLY A 85 4.25 -28.39 -7.85
CA GLY A 85 4.86 -29.11 -8.96
C GLY A 85 4.70 -28.44 -10.33
N PHE A 86 4.33 -27.17 -10.37
CA PHE A 86 4.26 -26.37 -11.60
C PHE A 86 4.65 -24.91 -11.34
N LYS A 87 4.91 -24.16 -12.41
CA LYS A 87 5.23 -22.73 -12.36
C LYS A 87 4.12 -21.90 -12.98
N PHE A 88 3.92 -20.70 -12.46
CA PHE A 88 3.09 -19.70 -13.08
C PHE A 88 3.88 -18.97 -14.17
N ASP A 89 3.29 -18.90 -15.36
CA ASP A 89 3.90 -18.18 -16.49
C ASP A 89 3.82 -16.66 -16.30
N TYR A 90 2.77 -16.14 -15.67
CA TYR A 90 2.54 -14.71 -15.46
C TYR A 90 1.88 -14.43 -14.11
N ILE A 91 2.11 -13.23 -13.59
CA ILE A 91 1.42 -12.70 -12.41
C ILE A 91 0.74 -11.39 -12.82
N VAL A 92 -0.58 -11.29 -12.63
CA VAL A 92 -1.34 -10.06 -12.87
C VAL A 92 -1.63 -9.38 -11.54
N VAL A 93 -1.33 -8.09 -11.43
CA VAL A 93 -1.49 -7.31 -10.20
C VAL A 93 -1.98 -5.90 -10.52
N CYS A 94 -2.83 -5.33 -9.68
CA CYS A 94 -3.23 -3.93 -9.83
C CYS A 94 -2.15 -3.00 -9.28
N SER A 95 -1.84 -1.92 -10.01
CA SER A 95 -0.86 -0.92 -9.59
C SER A 95 -1.45 0.49 -9.50
N VAL A 96 -1.20 1.15 -8.35
CA VAL A 96 -1.51 2.58 -8.13
C VAL A 96 -0.29 3.29 -7.54
N THR A 97 0.02 3.08 -6.26
CA THR A 97 1.18 3.73 -5.59
C THR A 97 2.51 2.99 -5.84
N GLY A 98 2.45 1.71 -6.23
CA GLY A 98 3.53 1.04 -6.96
C GLY A 98 4.38 0.02 -6.18
N SER A 99 4.53 0.11 -4.86
CA SER A 99 5.48 -0.78 -4.14
C SER A 99 5.14 -2.27 -4.22
N THR A 100 3.87 -2.62 -4.40
CA THR A 100 3.45 -3.99 -4.68
C THR A 100 4.10 -4.54 -5.94
N GLN A 101 3.85 -3.92 -7.10
CA GLN A 101 4.44 -4.35 -8.36
C GLN A 101 5.97 -4.19 -8.34
N ALA A 102 6.50 -3.11 -7.77
CA ALA A 102 7.95 -2.90 -7.69
C ALA A 102 8.64 -4.02 -6.90
N GLY A 103 8.09 -4.41 -5.75
CA GLY A 103 8.60 -5.54 -4.97
C GLY A 103 8.52 -6.86 -5.74
N MET A 104 7.41 -7.11 -6.45
CA MET A 104 7.29 -8.29 -7.31
C MET A 104 8.33 -8.28 -8.44
N VAL A 105 8.52 -7.15 -9.13
CA VAL A 105 9.52 -7.00 -10.21
C VAL A 105 10.93 -7.31 -9.70
N VAL A 106 11.30 -6.79 -8.52
CA VAL A 106 12.59 -7.09 -7.88
C VAL A 106 12.68 -8.56 -7.46
N GLY A 107 11.65 -9.09 -6.80
CA GLY A 107 11.63 -10.47 -6.31
C GLY A 107 11.65 -11.53 -7.42
N PHE A 108 10.98 -11.27 -8.54
CA PHE A 108 11.01 -12.14 -9.73
C PHE A 108 12.21 -11.88 -10.64
N ALA A 109 12.94 -10.77 -10.47
CA ALA A 109 14.23 -10.61 -11.14
C ALA A 109 15.24 -11.69 -10.71
N ALA A 110 15.13 -12.19 -9.47
CA ALA A 110 15.99 -13.24 -8.93
C ALA A 110 15.94 -14.56 -9.71
N ASP A 111 14.84 -14.84 -10.43
CA ASP A 111 14.68 -16.03 -11.28
C ASP A 111 14.36 -15.69 -12.75
N GLY A 112 14.64 -14.44 -13.16
CA GLY A 112 14.53 -14.00 -14.55
C GLY A 112 13.09 -13.74 -15.04
N ARG A 113 12.11 -13.65 -14.13
CA ARG A 113 10.68 -13.47 -14.43
C ARG A 113 10.14 -12.07 -14.17
N SER A 114 11.00 -11.07 -14.00
CA SER A 114 10.56 -9.68 -13.80
C SER A 114 9.58 -9.18 -14.88
N LYS A 115 9.82 -9.56 -16.15
CA LYS A 115 8.96 -9.24 -17.31
C LYS A 115 7.61 -9.97 -17.32
N ASN A 116 7.42 -10.95 -16.44
CA ASN A 116 6.21 -11.75 -16.33
C ASN A 116 5.19 -11.15 -15.35
N VAL A 117 5.55 -10.05 -14.67
CA VAL A 117 4.65 -9.26 -13.81
C VAL A 117 3.90 -8.24 -14.65
N ILE A 118 2.58 -8.40 -14.75
CA ILE A 118 1.66 -7.53 -15.49
C ILE A 118 0.92 -6.65 -14.49
N GLY A 119 1.33 -5.38 -14.41
CA GLY A 119 0.74 -4.36 -13.54
C GLY A 119 -0.37 -3.55 -14.21
#